data_AF-A0A1Z4V371-F1
#
_entry.id   AF-A0A1Z4V371-F1
#
_cell.length_a   1.000
_cell.length_b   1.000
_cell.length_c   1.000
_cell.angle_alpha   90.00
_cell.angle_beta   90.00
_cell.angle_gamma   90.00
#
_symmetry.space_group_name_H-M   'P 1'
#
loop_
_entity.id
_entity.type
_entity.pdbx_description
1 polymer ?
#
loop_
_entity_poly.entity_id
_entity_poly.type
_entity_poly.pdbx_seq_one_letter_code
_entity_poly.pdbx_strand_id
1 'polypeptide(L)'
;MDIQLVFNELCLLTLKNDEYKARELMSNFIQTLREALEQGIQQQLLSYNSFHNINLASNYPISKWLNDQNVDQVEQDFILSIQFFEFDEFDEFFDQSQSNEVLYACEDYNETPQGFIYACTHTSKVLSVSFKTHELWNNNVISLLQITNNEDGELLEEIIEVKHASSKNHVIEHEEWIKNRLYDNINSGLDLWNNRKEIFPHLEFCDSVEKQLENINNGYPIFQQIMKKLSELEEYSKKWISGTFNKDVFASKVTPESKSRLDNFEKELTFECLDGEKRLFSWHIRMTPGAWRLHFHPLKPTKIIIGYIRVKIQ
;
A
#
# COMPACT_ATOMS: atom_id res chain seq x y z
N MET A 1 3.54 6.16 14.15
CA MET A 1 3.26 4.72 14.26
C MET A 1 4.21 4.03 13.30
N ASP A 2 5.03 3.12 13.80
CA ASP A 2 6.13 2.52 13.03
C ASP A 2 5.63 1.53 11.96
N ILE A 3 6.48 1.23 10.98
CA ILE A 3 6.22 0.22 9.94
C ILE A 3 6.07 -1.18 10.58
N GLN A 4 5.09 -1.94 10.08
CA GLN A 4 4.80 -3.32 10.48
C GLN A 4 5.23 -4.32 9.41
N LEU A 5 5.52 -5.55 9.82
CA LEU A 5 5.77 -6.68 8.93
C LEU A 5 4.50 -7.51 8.76
N VAL A 6 4.22 -7.91 7.52
CA VAL A 6 3.15 -8.87 7.23
C VAL A 6 3.67 -10.04 6.42
N PHE A 7 3.32 -11.25 6.80
CA PHE A 7 3.74 -12.46 6.11
C PHE A 7 2.88 -12.72 4.87
N ASN A 8 3.51 -12.96 3.72
CA ASN A 8 2.85 -13.43 2.51
C ASN A 8 2.72 -14.96 2.54
N GLU A 9 1.51 -15.45 2.74
CA GLU A 9 1.19 -16.87 2.83
C GLU A 9 1.25 -17.62 1.49
N LEU A 10 1.17 -16.92 0.34
CA LEU A 10 1.24 -17.58 -0.98
C LEU A 10 2.60 -18.24 -1.22
N CYS A 11 3.66 -17.78 -0.53
CA CYS A 11 4.97 -18.41 -0.65
C CYS A 11 5.00 -19.87 -0.17
N LEU A 12 4.00 -20.29 0.62
CA LEU A 12 3.90 -21.65 1.14
C LEU A 12 3.46 -22.66 0.07
N LEU A 13 2.77 -22.22 -0.98
CA LEU A 13 2.19 -23.10 -2.02
C LEU A 13 3.25 -23.78 -2.90
N THR A 14 4.47 -23.24 -2.92
CA THR A 14 5.61 -23.77 -3.69
C THR A 14 6.67 -24.45 -2.83
N LEU A 15 6.38 -24.69 -1.55
CA LEU A 15 7.30 -25.39 -0.66
C LEU A 15 7.60 -26.80 -1.16
N LYS A 16 8.89 -27.14 -1.17
CA LYS A 16 9.36 -28.48 -1.50
C LYS A 16 9.43 -29.30 -0.22
N ASN A 17 9.10 -30.59 -0.33
CA ASN A 17 9.21 -31.51 0.79
C ASN A 17 10.68 -31.89 1.06
N ASP A 18 11.42 -31.01 1.72
CA ASP A 18 12.85 -31.16 2.02
C ASP A 18 13.22 -30.37 3.29
N GLU A 19 13.46 -31.08 4.40
CA GLU A 19 13.79 -30.44 5.70
C GLU A 19 15.11 -29.65 5.65
N TYR A 20 16.08 -30.04 4.81
CA TYR A 20 17.33 -29.28 4.67
C TYR A 20 17.07 -27.93 4.02
N LYS A 21 16.30 -27.90 2.92
CA LYS A 21 15.89 -26.64 2.27
C LYS A 21 14.97 -25.81 3.16
N ALA A 22 14.10 -26.45 3.94
CA ALA A 22 13.28 -25.75 4.92
C ALA A 22 14.12 -24.96 5.92
N ARG A 23 15.23 -25.55 6.42
CA ARG A 23 16.18 -24.84 7.29
C ARG A 23 16.86 -23.67 6.58
N GLU A 24 17.35 -23.87 5.35
CA GLU A 24 17.95 -22.77 4.56
C GLU A 24 16.97 -21.60 4.32
N LEU A 25 15.70 -21.91 4.02
CA LEU A 25 14.64 -20.91 3.86
C LEU A 25 14.40 -20.12 5.15
N MET A 26 14.38 -20.79 6.30
CA MET A 26 14.25 -20.13 7.60
C MET A 26 15.45 -19.23 7.90
N SER A 27 16.68 -19.69 7.67
CA SER A 27 17.87 -18.87 7.89
C SER A 27 17.86 -17.62 7.00
N ASN A 28 17.44 -17.75 5.74
CA ASN A 28 17.29 -16.61 4.84
C ASN A 28 16.18 -15.65 5.29
N PHE A 29 15.03 -16.18 5.72
CA PHE A 29 13.93 -15.37 6.25
C PHE A 29 14.34 -14.61 7.52
N ILE A 30 15.05 -15.26 8.43
CA ILE A 30 15.60 -14.66 9.65
C ILE A 30 16.55 -13.50 9.32
N GLN A 31 17.43 -13.68 8.33
CA GLN A 31 18.31 -12.59 7.89
C GLN A 31 17.51 -11.40 7.34
N THR A 32 16.44 -11.65 6.58
CA THR A 32 15.52 -10.61 6.10
C THR A 32 14.84 -9.87 7.24
N LEU A 33 14.32 -10.59 8.23
CA LEU A 33 13.69 -9.99 9.41
C LEU A 33 14.70 -9.17 10.23
N ARG A 34 15.90 -9.70 10.49
CA ARG A 34 16.95 -8.97 11.24
C ARG A 34 17.29 -7.64 10.59
N GLU A 35 17.50 -7.63 9.28
CA GLU A 35 17.76 -6.40 8.52
C GLU A 35 16.59 -5.39 8.67
N ALA A 36 15.34 -5.85 8.58
CA ALA A 36 14.18 -4.99 8.78
C ALA A 36 14.16 -4.34 10.17
N LEU A 37 14.43 -5.13 11.21
CA LEU A 37 14.48 -4.62 12.59
C LEU A 37 15.66 -3.67 12.82
N GLU A 38 16.81 -3.92 12.22
CA GLU A 38 17.98 -3.03 12.26
C GLU A 38 17.68 -1.65 11.65
N GLN A 39 16.80 -1.61 10.64
CA GLN A 39 16.29 -0.36 10.05
C GLN A 39 15.14 0.29 10.85
N GLY A 40 14.78 -0.29 12.00
CA GLY A 40 13.82 0.26 12.95
C GLY A 40 12.37 -0.12 12.70
N ILE A 41 12.10 -1.16 11.90
CA ILE A 41 10.76 -1.77 11.78
C ILE A 41 10.42 -2.50 13.09
N GLN A 42 9.14 -2.58 13.43
CA GLN A 42 8.70 -3.22 14.67
C GLN A 42 9.03 -4.72 14.72
N GLN A 43 9.34 -5.22 15.91
CA GLN A 43 9.58 -6.64 16.19
C GLN A 43 8.27 -7.44 16.28
N GLN A 44 7.41 -7.25 15.28
CA GLN A 44 6.09 -7.85 15.17
C GLN A 44 5.89 -8.37 13.75
N LEU A 45 5.32 -9.57 13.61
CA LEU A 45 4.95 -10.15 12.33
C LEU A 45 3.48 -10.52 12.35
N LEU A 46 2.70 -9.90 11.46
CA LEU A 46 1.31 -10.24 11.24
C LEU A 46 1.21 -11.36 10.20
N SER A 47 0.30 -12.31 10.38
CA SER A 47 0.06 -13.40 9.43
C SER A 47 -1.40 -13.80 9.37
N TYR A 48 -1.89 -14.18 8.18
CA TYR A 48 -3.27 -14.68 8.02
C TYR A 48 -3.51 -16.01 8.75
N ASN A 49 -2.54 -16.92 8.67
CA ASN A 49 -2.60 -18.22 9.35
C ASN A 49 -1.66 -18.21 10.57
N SER A 50 -1.94 -19.08 11.54
CA SER A 50 -1.07 -19.27 12.69
C SER A 50 0.36 -19.64 12.30
N PHE A 51 1.31 -18.71 12.51
CA PHE A 51 2.67 -18.82 12.03
C PHE A 51 3.36 -20.11 12.50
N HIS A 52 3.23 -20.47 13.78
CA HIS A 52 3.85 -21.65 14.36
C HIS A 52 3.37 -22.99 13.75
N ASN A 53 2.19 -22.99 13.11
CA ASN A 53 1.59 -24.16 12.49
C ASN A 53 1.93 -24.28 10.99
N ILE A 54 2.64 -23.32 10.43
CA ILE A 54 3.10 -23.37 9.04
C ILE A 54 4.04 -24.57 8.87
N ASN A 55 3.72 -25.45 7.92
CA ASN A 55 4.57 -26.56 7.51
C ASN A 55 5.62 -26.07 6.51
N LEU A 56 6.90 -26.09 6.89
CA LEU A 56 8.02 -25.72 6.02
C LEU A 56 8.40 -26.86 5.05
N ALA A 57 8.11 -28.10 5.43
CA ALA A 57 8.16 -29.31 4.61
C ALA A 57 7.10 -30.32 5.12
N SER A 58 6.93 -31.47 4.47
CA SER A 58 5.90 -32.43 4.91
C SER A 58 6.21 -32.94 6.32
N ASN A 59 5.26 -32.74 7.25
CA ASN A 59 5.40 -33.06 8.67
C ASN A 59 6.60 -32.34 9.34
N TYR A 60 6.94 -31.15 8.85
CA TYR A 60 7.97 -30.28 9.42
C TYR A 60 7.42 -28.86 9.66
N PRO A 61 6.57 -28.68 10.68
CA PRO A 61 6.06 -27.37 11.06
C PRO A 61 7.13 -26.48 11.69
N ILE A 62 6.91 -25.15 11.70
CA ILE A 62 7.78 -24.19 12.40
C ILE A 62 7.94 -24.57 13.87
N SER A 63 6.89 -25.06 14.53
CA SER A 63 6.98 -25.60 15.90
C SER A 63 7.96 -26.77 16.04
N LYS A 64 8.12 -27.62 15.01
CA LYS A 64 9.15 -28.67 14.98
C LYS A 64 10.53 -28.09 14.68
N TRP A 65 10.64 -27.12 13.76
CA TRP A 65 11.89 -26.40 13.47
C TRP A 65 12.47 -25.69 14.71
N LEU A 66 11.61 -25.09 15.55
CA LEU A 66 11.97 -24.46 16.82
C LEU A 66 12.58 -25.43 17.85
N ASN A 67 12.38 -26.73 17.68
CA ASN A 67 12.90 -27.78 18.56
C ASN A 67 13.90 -28.70 17.84
N ASP A 68 14.31 -28.37 16.61
CA ASP A 68 15.23 -29.19 15.81
C ASP A 68 16.67 -28.98 16.29
N GLN A 69 17.34 -30.06 16.69
CA GLN A 69 18.73 -30.03 17.17
C GLN A 69 19.75 -29.69 16.08
N ASN A 70 19.35 -29.74 14.81
CA ASN A 70 20.21 -29.38 13.68
C ASN A 70 20.10 -27.89 13.29
N VAL A 71 19.26 -27.12 13.98
CA VAL A 71 19.08 -25.69 13.76
C VAL A 71 19.92 -24.91 14.78
N ASP A 72 20.46 -23.77 14.36
CA ASP A 72 21.23 -22.89 15.24
C ASP A 72 20.32 -22.30 16.34
N GLN A 73 20.74 -22.41 17.59
CA GLN A 73 19.99 -21.90 18.74
C GLN A 73 19.73 -20.39 18.65
N VAL A 74 20.66 -19.60 18.09
CA VAL A 74 20.50 -18.16 17.90
C VAL A 74 19.41 -17.83 16.89
N GLU A 75 19.19 -18.69 15.90
CA GLU A 75 18.09 -18.56 14.95
C GLU A 75 16.74 -18.89 15.61
N GLN A 76 16.70 -19.95 16.43
CA GLN A 76 15.51 -20.32 17.20
C GLN A 76 15.13 -19.22 18.20
N ASP A 77 16.09 -18.74 18.99
CA ASP A 77 15.89 -17.67 19.98
C ASP A 77 15.40 -16.39 19.32
N PHE A 78 15.90 -16.08 18.11
CA PHE A 78 15.44 -14.93 17.36
C PHE A 78 13.96 -15.06 16.97
N ILE A 79 13.54 -16.21 16.41
CA ILE A 79 12.12 -16.42 16.06
C ILE A 79 11.24 -16.33 17.30
N LEU A 80 11.67 -16.91 18.43
CA LEU A 80 10.94 -16.82 19.71
C LEU A 80 10.83 -15.39 20.26
N SER A 81 11.71 -14.48 19.84
CA SER A 81 11.67 -13.07 20.24
C SER A 81 10.68 -12.21 19.44
N ILE A 82 10.21 -12.71 18.30
CA ILE A 82 9.25 -11.99 17.43
C ILE A 82 7.84 -12.15 18.02
N GLN A 83 7.09 -11.04 18.09
CA GLN A 83 5.66 -11.10 18.42
C GLN A 83 4.87 -11.48 17.16
N PHE A 84 4.12 -12.57 17.23
CA PHE A 84 3.27 -13.02 16.12
C PHE A 84 1.82 -12.67 16.40
N PHE A 85 1.16 -12.08 15.41
CA PHE A 85 -0.25 -11.69 15.47
C PHE A 85 -1.02 -12.28 14.29
N GLU A 86 -2.24 -12.72 14.55
CA GLU A 86 -3.17 -13.20 13.53
C GLU A 86 -4.12 -12.06 13.12
N PHE A 87 -4.57 -12.04 11.86
CA PHE A 87 -5.38 -10.94 11.31
C PHE A 87 -6.71 -10.70 12.06
N ASP A 88 -7.31 -11.75 12.63
CA ASP A 88 -8.55 -11.65 13.41
C ASP A 88 -8.42 -10.75 14.66
N GLU A 89 -7.21 -10.48 15.12
CA GLU A 89 -6.96 -9.58 16.26
C GLU A 89 -6.85 -8.10 15.86
N PHE A 90 -6.75 -7.78 14.55
CA PHE A 90 -6.34 -6.45 14.09
C PHE A 90 -7.31 -5.70 13.17
N ASP A 91 -8.36 -6.31 12.58
CA ASP A 91 -9.13 -5.57 11.58
C ASP A 91 -10.62 -5.94 11.41
N GLU A 92 -11.50 -4.94 11.59
CA GLU A 92 -12.86 -4.89 11.03
C GLU A 92 -12.83 -4.78 9.48
N PHE A 93 -11.66 -4.54 8.89
CA PHE A 93 -11.45 -4.35 7.45
C PHE A 93 -11.75 -5.59 6.60
N PHE A 94 -11.52 -6.80 7.12
CA PHE A 94 -11.82 -8.04 6.37
C PHE A 94 -13.29 -8.14 5.98
N ASP A 95 -14.19 -7.54 6.76
CA ASP A 95 -15.63 -7.49 6.48
C ASP A 95 -15.96 -6.63 5.24
N GLN A 96 -15.14 -5.61 4.92
CA GLN A 96 -15.32 -4.77 3.73
C GLN A 96 -14.67 -5.38 2.48
N SER A 97 -13.54 -6.06 2.58
CA SER A 97 -12.97 -6.83 1.46
C SER A 97 -13.77 -8.11 1.13
N GLN A 98 -14.62 -8.57 2.07
CA GLN A 98 -15.63 -9.59 1.81
C GLN A 98 -16.93 -9.03 1.20
N SER A 99 -17.08 -7.70 1.06
CA SER A 99 -18.06 -7.20 0.11
C SER A 99 -17.60 -7.65 -1.29
N ASN A 100 -18.48 -8.31 -2.05
CA ASN A 100 -18.19 -8.89 -3.37
C ASN A 100 -17.75 -7.85 -4.45
N GLU A 101 -17.32 -6.65 -4.07
CA GLU A 101 -17.04 -5.51 -4.94
C GLU A 101 -15.56 -5.34 -5.28
N VAL A 102 -14.63 -5.96 -4.53
CA VAL A 102 -13.18 -5.85 -4.76
C VAL A 102 -12.50 -7.22 -4.68
N LEU A 103 -11.80 -7.62 -5.73
CA LEU A 103 -10.99 -8.84 -5.79
C LEU A 103 -9.51 -8.50 -6.00
N TYR A 104 -8.63 -9.32 -5.44
CA TYR A 104 -7.19 -9.22 -5.63
C TYR A 104 -6.63 -10.54 -6.12
N ALA A 105 -5.73 -10.47 -7.10
CA ALA A 105 -5.02 -11.62 -7.64
C ALA A 105 -3.52 -11.35 -7.72
N CYS A 106 -2.73 -12.39 -7.50
CA CYS A 106 -1.28 -12.39 -7.69
C CYS A 106 -0.95 -13.29 -8.88
N GLU A 107 0.01 -12.88 -9.71
CA GLU A 107 0.40 -13.65 -10.91
C GLU A 107 0.74 -15.10 -10.56
N ASP A 108 0.24 -16.05 -11.35
CA ASP A 108 0.42 -17.50 -11.19
C ASP A 108 -0.23 -18.16 -9.95
N TYR A 109 -1.02 -17.43 -9.15
CA TYR A 109 -1.74 -17.97 -7.98
C TYR A 109 -3.24 -17.68 -8.05
N ASN A 110 -4.05 -18.70 -7.73
CA ASN A 110 -5.51 -18.60 -7.74
C ASN A 110 -6.09 -18.29 -6.35
N GLU A 111 -5.24 -18.39 -5.33
CA GLU A 111 -5.55 -18.15 -3.93
C GLU A 111 -5.57 -16.65 -3.63
N THR A 112 -6.49 -16.22 -2.78
CA THR A 112 -6.58 -14.83 -2.35
C THR A 112 -5.33 -14.44 -1.55
N PRO A 113 -4.58 -13.39 -1.96
CA PRO A 113 -3.32 -13.01 -1.33
C PRO A 113 -3.55 -12.15 -0.07
N GLN A 114 -4.04 -12.73 1.02
CA GLN A 114 -4.44 -12.03 2.25
C GLN A 114 -3.32 -11.14 2.81
N GLY A 115 -2.10 -11.68 2.91
CA GLY A 115 -0.93 -10.91 3.35
C GLY A 115 -0.65 -9.68 2.50
N PHE A 116 -0.76 -9.81 1.17
CA PHE A 116 -0.56 -8.67 0.27
C PHE A 116 -1.75 -7.72 0.22
N ILE A 117 -2.98 -8.21 0.44
CA ILE A 117 -4.17 -7.35 0.58
C ILE A 117 -3.99 -6.42 1.77
N TYR A 118 -3.56 -6.95 2.92
CA TYR A 118 -3.25 -6.14 4.09
C TYR A 118 -2.14 -5.10 3.80
N ALA A 119 -1.08 -5.53 3.11
CA ALA A 119 0.01 -4.63 2.73
C ALA A 119 -0.42 -3.54 1.74
N CYS A 120 -1.27 -3.85 0.76
CA CYS A 120 -1.72 -2.86 -0.20
C CYS A 120 -2.75 -1.89 0.38
N THR A 121 -3.50 -2.31 1.40
CA THR A 121 -4.43 -1.41 2.10
C THR A 121 -3.68 -0.50 3.07
N HIS A 122 -2.50 -0.90 3.53
CA HIS A 122 -1.64 -0.12 4.43
C HIS A 122 -0.29 0.23 3.80
N THR A 123 -0.27 0.63 2.51
CA THR A 123 0.96 0.76 1.69
C THR A 123 2.04 1.65 2.32
N SER A 124 1.64 2.65 3.12
CA SER A 124 2.58 3.56 3.78
C SER A 124 3.24 2.99 5.04
N LYS A 125 2.71 1.90 5.60
CA LYS A 125 3.03 1.41 6.95
C LYS A 125 3.34 -0.09 7.01
N VAL A 126 3.36 -0.79 5.88
CA VAL A 126 3.55 -2.24 5.86
C VAL A 126 4.63 -2.65 4.87
N LEU A 127 5.56 -3.49 5.34
CA LEU A 127 6.47 -4.24 4.51
C LEU A 127 6.03 -5.71 4.51
N SER A 128 5.64 -6.23 3.35
CA SER A 128 5.34 -7.66 3.22
C SER A 128 6.62 -8.48 3.17
N VAL A 129 6.63 -9.65 3.80
CA VAL A 129 7.79 -10.54 3.85
C VAL A 129 7.41 -11.97 3.52
N SER A 130 8.32 -12.71 2.89
CA SER A 130 8.06 -14.10 2.50
C SER A 130 9.30 -14.98 2.58
N PHE A 131 9.08 -16.29 2.55
CA PHE A 131 10.13 -17.23 2.20
C PHE A 131 10.48 -17.11 0.72
N LYS A 132 11.77 -17.18 0.38
CA LYS A 132 12.25 -17.18 -1.00
C LYS A 132 12.08 -18.56 -1.67
N THR A 133 10.83 -18.99 -1.83
CA THR A 133 10.46 -20.32 -2.37
C THR A 133 10.33 -20.35 -3.89
N HIS A 134 10.10 -19.18 -4.51
CA HIS A 134 9.88 -19.02 -5.94
C HIS A 134 10.54 -17.72 -6.44
N GLU A 135 10.90 -17.66 -7.73
CA GLU A 135 11.51 -16.45 -8.33
C GLU A 135 10.57 -15.24 -8.27
N LEU A 136 9.26 -15.46 -8.28
CA LEU A 136 8.28 -14.38 -8.06
C LEU A 136 8.53 -13.63 -6.75
N TRP A 137 8.87 -14.37 -5.68
CA TRP A 137 9.18 -13.77 -4.38
C TRP A 137 10.57 -13.17 -4.32
N ASN A 138 11.44 -13.43 -5.30
CA ASN A 138 12.77 -12.83 -5.40
C ASN A 138 12.73 -11.40 -5.98
N ASN A 139 11.76 -10.60 -5.54
CA ASN A 139 11.58 -9.20 -5.93
C ASN A 139 11.31 -8.35 -4.68
N ASN A 140 11.74 -7.10 -4.71
CA ASN A 140 11.50 -6.11 -3.65
C ASN A 140 10.12 -5.44 -3.74
N VAL A 141 9.44 -5.61 -4.88
CA VAL A 141 8.08 -5.13 -5.11
C VAL A 141 7.31 -6.25 -5.79
N ILE A 142 6.06 -6.47 -5.36
CA ILE A 142 5.14 -7.46 -5.95
C ILE A 142 3.96 -6.72 -6.56
N SER A 143 3.63 -7.06 -7.79
CA SER A 143 2.45 -6.57 -8.48
C SER A 143 1.23 -7.42 -8.14
N LEU A 144 0.14 -6.78 -7.72
CA LEU A 144 -1.17 -7.37 -7.57
C LEU A 144 -2.11 -6.80 -8.61
N LEU A 145 -2.98 -7.64 -9.18
CA LEU A 145 -4.13 -7.20 -9.94
C LEU A 145 -5.29 -6.96 -8.97
N GLN A 146 -5.73 -5.70 -8.86
CA GLN A 146 -6.98 -5.34 -8.21
C GLN A 146 -8.09 -5.25 -9.25
N ILE A 147 -9.19 -5.94 -8.99
CA ILE A 147 -10.39 -5.92 -9.82
C ILE A 147 -11.53 -5.33 -9.00
N THR A 148 -12.16 -4.29 -9.51
CA THR A 148 -13.27 -3.59 -8.85
C THR A 148 -14.40 -3.33 -9.82
N ASN A 149 -15.63 -3.16 -9.32
CA ASN A 149 -16.72 -2.66 -10.13
C ASN A 149 -16.69 -1.13 -10.15
N ASN A 150 -16.88 -0.54 -11.32
CA ASN A 150 -17.17 0.89 -11.44
C ASN A 150 -18.66 1.18 -11.15
N GLU A 151 -18.99 2.47 -11.12
CA GLU A 151 -20.36 2.96 -10.88
C GLU A 151 -21.40 2.43 -11.88
N ASP A 152 -20.96 2.04 -13.09
CA ASP A 152 -21.80 1.52 -14.16
C ASP A 152 -21.84 -0.03 -14.16
N GLY A 153 -21.20 -0.68 -13.18
CA GLY A 153 -21.10 -2.13 -13.04
C GLY A 153 -20.07 -2.79 -13.96
N GLU A 154 -19.20 -2.03 -14.62
CA GLU A 154 -18.11 -2.58 -15.42
C GLU A 154 -16.88 -2.88 -14.56
N LEU A 155 -16.13 -3.93 -14.93
CA LEU A 155 -14.89 -4.29 -14.26
C LEU A 155 -13.78 -3.29 -14.57
N LEU A 156 -13.12 -2.81 -13.52
CA LEU A 156 -11.90 -2.03 -13.56
C LEU A 156 -10.76 -2.87 -13.00
N GLU A 157 -9.72 -2.99 -13.80
CA GLU A 157 -8.47 -3.65 -13.46
C GLU A 157 -7.40 -2.59 -13.20
N GLU A 158 -6.75 -2.66 -12.03
CA GLU A 158 -5.62 -1.81 -11.66
C GLU A 158 -4.47 -2.68 -11.15
N ILE A 159 -3.25 -2.38 -11.60
CA ILE A 159 -2.05 -3.01 -11.05
C ILE A 159 -1.63 -2.20 -9.82
N ILE A 160 -1.51 -2.87 -8.68
CA ILE A 160 -1.04 -2.31 -7.43
C ILE A 160 0.35 -2.88 -7.12
N GLU A 161 1.28 -2.01 -6.79
CA GLU A 161 2.60 -2.40 -6.30
C GLU A 161 2.61 -2.48 -4.77
N VAL A 162 3.08 -3.62 -4.24
CA VAL A 162 3.23 -3.90 -2.81
C VAL A 162 4.71 -4.00 -2.46
N LYS A 163 5.14 -3.27 -1.43
CA LYS A 163 6.51 -3.38 -0.90
C LYS A 163 6.72 -4.73 -0.27
N HIS A 164 7.78 -5.41 -0.70
CA HIS A 164 8.04 -6.79 -0.38
C HIS A 164 9.52 -7.05 -0.08
N ALA A 165 9.80 -8.04 0.76
CA ALA A 165 11.14 -8.56 0.97
C ALA A 165 11.14 -10.06 1.24
N SER A 166 11.92 -10.82 0.46
CA SER A 166 12.26 -12.22 0.74
C SER A 166 13.76 -12.40 1.03
N SER A 167 14.53 -11.32 0.92
CA SER A 167 15.96 -11.30 1.22
C SER A 167 16.34 -9.98 1.88
N LYS A 168 17.43 -9.98 2.66
CA LYS A 168 17.99 -8.76 3.27
C LYS A 168 18.23 -7.64 2.25
N ASN A 169 18.64 -7.97 1.03
CA ASN A 169 18.92 -6.97 0.00
C ASN A 169 17.65 -6.19 -0.38
N HIS A 170 16.49 -6.85 -0.41
CA HIS A 170 15.23 -6.17 -0.69
C HIS A 170 14.87 -5.16 0.41
N VAL A 171 15.20 -5.46 1.67
CA VAL A 171 15.00 -4.53 2.78
C VAL A 171 15.92 -3.31 2.64
N ILE A 172 17.19 -3.52 2.27
CA ILE A 172 18.15 -2.44 2.01
C ILE A 172 17.65 -1.52 0.87
N GLU A 173 17.07 -2.08 -0.18
CA GLU A 173 16.49 -1.30 -1.28
C GLU A 173 15.30 -0.43 -0.83
N HIS A 174 14.65 -0.78 0.28
CA HIS A 174 13.58 -0.01 0.90
C HIS A 174 14.06 0.98 1.97
N GLU A 175 15.36 1.10 2.23
CA GLU A 175 15.91 1.89 3.34
C GLU A 175 15.46 3.36 3.31
N GLU A 176 15.45 4.00 2.13
CA GLU A 176 14.98 5.38 2.00
C GLU A 176 13.49 5.49 2.37
N TRP A 177 12.66 4.53 1.96
CA TRP A 177 11.25 4.49 2.32
C TRP A 177 11.06 4.23 3.82
N ILE A 178 11.81 3.30 4.41
CA ILE A 178 11.75 2.98 5.84
C ILE A 178 12.16 4.19 6.70
N LYS A 179 13.18 4.93 6.25
CA LYS A 179 13.65 6.16 6.91
C LYS A 179 12.69 7.32 6.74
N ASN A 180 12.00 7.40 5.59
CA ASN A 180 11.02 8.44 5.29
C ASN A 180 9.67 8.15 5.96
N ARG A 181 9.69 8.14 7.29
CA ARG A 181 8.55 8.05 8.23
C ARG A 181 7.60 9.25 8.19
N LEU A 182 7.61 10.04 7.13
CA LEU A 182 6.84 11.30 6.99
C LEU A 182 5.33 11.10 7.19
N TYR A 183 4.85 9.86 7.05
CA TYR A 183 3.44 9.49 7.21
C TYR A 183 3.08 8.89 8.58
N ASP A 184 4.06 8.67 9.46
CA ASP A 184 3.87 7.92 10.72
C ASP A 184 2.90 8.61 11.69
N ASN A 185 2.76 9.94 11.60
CA ASN A 185 1.87 10.75 12.43
C ASN A 185 0.52 11.06 11.76
N ILE A 186 0.30 10.55 10.54
CA ILE A 186 -0.87 10.86 9.73
C ILE A 186 -1.85 9.70 9.81
N ASN A 187 -2.83 9.84 10.70
CA ASN A 187 -3.81 8.80 11.02
C ASN A 187 -5.26 9.24 10.77
N SER A 188 -5.45 10.39 10.14
CA SER A 188 -6.76 10.89 9.74
C SER A 188 -6.63 11.93 8.63
N GLY A 189 -7.73 12.22 7.96
CA GLY A 189 -7.85 13.34 7.03
C GLY A 189 -7.60 14.68 7.71
N LEU A 190 -7.91 14.80 9.00
CA LEU A 190 -7.58 15.99 9.78
C LEU A 190 -6.07 16.12 10.01
N ASP A 191 -5.37 15.04 10.35
CA ASP A 191 -3.91 15.04 10.48
C ASP A 191 -3.25 15.36 9.13
N LEU A 192 -3.74 14.73 8.05
CA LEU A 192 -3.31 15.02 6.69
C LEU A 192 -3.47 16.50 6.39
N TRP A 193 -4.65 17.08 6.65
CA TRP A 193 -4.89 18.49 6.39
C TRP A 193 -3.91 19.36 7.17
N ASN A 194 -3.74 19.13 8.47
CA ASN A 194 -2.87 19.95 9.31
C ASN A 194 -1.39 19.91 8.89
N ASN A 195 -0.92 18.75 8.41
CA ASN A 195 0.48 18.55 8.02
C ASN A 195 0.74 18.64 6.51
N ARG A 196 -0.29 18.92 5.69
CA ARG A 196 -0.22 18.84 4.22
C ARG A 196 0.93 19.61 3.57
N LYS A 197 1.31 20.77 4.12
CA LYS A 197 2.38 21.62 3.57
C LYS A 197 3.77 21.04 3.81
N GLU A 198 3.94 20.28 4.88
CA GLU A 198 5.19 19.61 5.22
C GLU A 198 5.34 18.33 4.40
N ILE A 199 4.25 17.57 4.27
CA ILE A 199 4.24 16.27 3.60
C ILE A 199 4.25 16.43 2.07
N PHE A 200 3.48 17.39 1.56
CA PHE A 200 3.28 17.61 0.13
C PHE A 200 3.62 19.06 -0.27
N PRO A 201 4.89 19.49 -0.14
CA PRO A 201 5.31 20.87 -0.39
C PRO A 201 5.07 21.34 -1.84
N HIS A 202 4.99 20.41 -2.79
CA HIS A 202 4.73 20.72 -4.21
C HIS A 202 3.24 20.65 -4.58
N LEU A 203 2.37 20.34 -3.61
CA LEU A 203 0.92 20.39 -3.76
C LEU A 203 0.32 21.57 -3.01
N GLU A 204 -0.70 22.18 -3.59
CA GLU A 204 -1.52 23.21 -2.96
C GLU A 204 -2.95 22.69 -2.82
N PHE A 205 -3.63 23.01 -1.73
CA PHE A 205 -4.97 22.48 -1.46
C PHE A 205 -5.95 23.63 -1.33
N CYS A 206 -7.04 23.58 -2.10
CA CYS A 206 -8.17 24.48 -1.93
C CYS A 206 -8.86 24.26 -0.58
N ASP A 207 -9.44 25.31 0.00
CA ASP A 207 -10.13 25.24 1.30
C ASP A 207 -11.33 24.28 1.30
N SER A 208 -11.91 24.01 0.12
CA SER A 208 -12.94 22.98 -0.06
C SER A 208 -12.49 21.60 0.42
N VAL A 209 -11.20 21.29 0.33
CA VAL A 209 -10.65 19.96 0.65
C VAL A 209 -10.60 19.71 2.16
N GLU A 210 -10.46 20.75 2.99
CA GLU A 210 -10.45 20.61 4.46
C GLU A 210 -11.68 19.86 4.97
N LYS A 211 -12.86 20.38 4.63
CA LYS A 211 -14.15 19.82 5.03
C LYS A 211 -14.41 18.44 4.45
N GLN A 212 -13.77 18.12 3.33
CA GLN A 212 -13.89 16.80 2.69
C GLN A 212 -13.08 15.74 3.43
N LEU A 213 -11.93 16.14 3.98
CA LEU A 213 -11.03 15.26 4.74
C LEU A 213 -11.44 15.09 6.21
N GLU A 214 -12.19 16.04 6.78
CA GLU A 214 -12.53 16.10 8.23
C GLU A 214 -13.10 14.79 8.81
N ASN A 215 -13.87 14.03 8.04
CA ASN A 215 -14.52 12.78 8.49
C ASN A 215 -13.84 11.50 7.99
N ILE A 216 -12.64 11.60 7.40
CA ILE A 216 -11.90 10.45 6.89
C ILE A 216 -10.91 9.99 7.95
N ASN A 217 -11.08 8.79 8.48
CA ASN A 217 -10.16 8.18 9.46
C ASN A 217 -9.24 7.14 8.81
N ASN A 218 -8.09 6.84 9.43
CA ASN A 218 -7.12 5.86 8.92
C ASN A 218 -7.66 4.44 8.75
N GLY A 219 -8.68 4.03 9.52
CA GLY A 219 -9.32 2.73 9.37
C GLY A 219 -10.16 2.57 8.10
N TYR A 220 -10.42 3.66 7.35
CA TYR A 220 -11.12 3.55 6.08
C TYR A 220 -10.11 3.29 4.94
N PRO A 221 -10.28 2.25 4.10
CA PRO A 221 -9.40 1.99 2.94
C PRO A 221 -9.22 3.19 2.02
N ILE A 222 -10.24 4.05 1.93
CA ILE A 222 -10.17 5.24 1.11
C ILE A 222 -9.10 6.24 1.57
N PHE A 223 -8.79 6.31 2.87
CA PHE A 223 -7.76 7.21 3.37
C PHE A 223 -6.40 6.86 2.77
N GLN A 224 -6.10 5.57 2.68
CA GLN A 224 -4.84 5.07 2.15
C GLN A 224 -4.75 5.29 0.63
N GLN A 225 -5.87 5.17 -0.08
CA GLN A 225 -5.95 5.58 -1.49
C GLN A 225 -5.67 7.08 -1.67
N ILE A 226 -6.25 7.94 -0.82
CA ILE A 226 -6.00 9.39 -0.85
C ILE A 226 -4.51 9.66 -0.64
N MET A 227 -3.91 9.07 0.38
CA MET A 227 -2.48 9.21 0.66
C MET A 227 -1.62 8.75 -0.51
N LYS A 228 -1.94 7.58 -1.10
CA LYS A 228 -1.24 7.02 -2.26
C LYS A 228 -1.32 7.97 -3.46
N LYS A 229 -2.52 8.40 -3.85
CA LYS A 229 -2.71 9.26 -5.03
C LYS A 229 -2.10 10.66 -4.83
N LEU A 230 -2.14 11.21 -3.61
CA LEU A 230 -1.44 12.46 -3.29
C LEU A 230 0.09 12.29 -3.34
N SER A 231 0.62 11.18 -2.85
CA SER A 231 2.07 10.89 -2.92
C SER A 231 2.55 10.76 -4.37
N GLU A 232 1.78 10.09 -5.23
CA GLU A 232 2.08 10.01 -6.67
C GLU A 232 2.13 11.41 -7.32
N LEU A 233 1.16 12.28 -6.98
CA LEU A 233 1.13 13.66 -7.47
C LEU A 233 2.30 14.49 -6.94
N GLU A 234 2.67 14.33 -5.67
CA GLU A 234 3.81 15.01 -5.06
C GLU A 234 5.12 14.57 -5.72
N GLU A 235 5.36 13.27 -5.89
CA GLU A 235 6.56 12.76 -6.56
C GLU A 235 6.66 13.24 -8.00
N TYR A 236 5.54 13.24 -8.72
CA TYR A 236 5.48 13.80 -10.06
C TYR A 236 5.81 15.29 -10.05
N SER A 237 5.14 16.06 -9.18
CA SER A 237 5.32 17.51 -9.09
C SER A 237 6.78 17.87 -8.77
N LYS A 238 7.41 17.16 -7.82
CA LYS A 238 8.82 17.28 -7.48
C LYS A 238 9.76 17.07 -8.69
N LYS A 239 9.44 16.13 -9.58
CA LYS A 239 10.24 15.81 -10.78
C LYS A 239 9.90 16.69 -11.99
N TRP A 240 8.70 17.29 -12.02
CA TRP A 240 8.22 18.13 -13.11
C TRP A 240 8.84 19.53 -13.06
N ILE A 241 10.06 19.66 -13.59
CA ILE A 241 10.83 20.91 -13.60
C ILE A 241 10.59 21.80 -14.84
N SER A 242 10.05 21.25 -15.92
CA SER A 242 9.79 21.98 -17.18
C SER A 242 8.77 21.26 -18.07
N GLY A 243 8.29 21.95 -19.12
CA GLY A 243 7.34 21.41 -20.09
C GLY A 243 5.89 21.39 -19.61
N THR A 244 5.02 20.71 -20.37
CA THR A 244 3.60 20.55 -20.04
C THR A 244 3.35 19.36 -19.12
N PHE A 245 2.22 19.36 -18.43
CA PHE A 245 1.76 18.20 -17.66
C PHE A 245 1.71 16.94 -18.54
N ASN A 246 2.22 15.83 -18.02
CA ASN A 246 2.28 14.54 -18.70
C ASN A 246 1.57 13.49 -17.84
N LYS A 247 0.42 13.01 -18.31
CA LYS A 247 -0.40 12.01 -17.61
C LYS A 247 0.17 10.59 -17.70
N ASP A 248 1.05 10.31 -18.67
CA ASP A 248 1.46 8.94 -19.02
C ASP A 248 2.59 8.39 -18.13
N VAL A 249 3.06 9.18 -17.17
CA VAL A 249 4.11 8.76 -16.22
C VAL A 249 3.55 8.30 -14.87
N PHE A 250 2.24 8.39 -14.68
CA PHE A 250 1.58 7.94 -13.44
C PHE A 250 1.29 6.45 -13.52
N ALA A 251 1.50 5.74 -12.41
CA ALA A 251 0.99 4.37 -12.26
C ALA A 251 -0.54 4.36 -12.24
N SER A 252 -1.15 5.35 -11.60
CA SER A 252 -2.60 5.53 -11.60
C SER A 252 -3.13 6.06 -12.94
N LYS A 253 -4.35 5.63 -13.29
CA LYS A 253 -5.07 6.15 -14.45
C LYS A 253 -5.52 7.60 -14.22
N VAL A 254 -4.73 8.53 -14.74
CA VAL A 254 -5.01 9.97 -14.75
C VAL A 254 -5.75 10.35 -16.04
N THR A 255 -6.96 10.89 -15.90
CA THR A 255 -7.78 11.29 -17.07
C THR A 255 -8.43 12.65 -16.85
N PRO A 256 -8.63 13.44 -17.92
CA PRO A 256 -9.51 14.60 -17.84
C PRO A 256 -10.98 14.15 -17.79
N GLU A 257 -11.84 14.99 -17.23
CA GLU A 257 -13.29 14.82 -17.33
C GLU A 257 -13.77 14.95 -18.78
N SER A 258 -14.86 14.25 -19.10
CA SER A 258 -15.45 14.33 -20.43
C SER A 258 -16.03 15.72 -20.69
N LYS A 259 -16.06 16.14 -21.96
CA LYS A 259 -16.61 17.45 -22.34
C LYS A 259 -18.04 17.65 -21.83
N SER A 260 -18.90 16.64 -22.02
CA SER A 260 -20.29 16.70 -21.53
C SER A 260 -20.37 16.86 -20.00
N ARG A 261 -19.44 16.26 -19.25
CA ARG A 261 -19.43 16.38 -17.79
C ARG A 261 -18.92 17.75 -17.35
N LEU A 262 -17.90 18.29 -18.03
CA LEU A 262 -17.45 19.66 -17.81
C LEU A 262 -18.57 20.68 -18.09
N ASP A 263 -19.32 20.49 -19.18
CA ASP A 263 -20.43 21.39 -19.54
C ASP A 263 -21.58 21.34 -18.50
N ASN A 264 -21.86 20.16 -17.94
CA ASN A 264 -22.95 19.96 -16.97
C ASN A 264 -22.58 20.38 -15.54
N PHE A 265 -21.30 20.25 -15.16
CA PHE A 265 -20.81 20.45 -13.78
C PHE A 265 -19.71 21.51 -13.68
N GLU A 266 -19.69 22.47 -14.61
CA GLU A 266 -18.65 23.50 -14.69
C GLU A 266 -18.49 24.24 -13.36
N LYS A 267 -19.62 24.57 -12.71
CA LYS A 267 -19.63 25.33 -11.46
C LYS A 267 -19.08 24.51 -10.30
N GLU A 268 -19.44 23.24 -10.23
CA GLU A 268 -19.06 22.31 -9.18
C GLU A 268 -17.60 21.85 -9.31
N LEU A 269 -17.07 21.83 -10.55
CA LEU A 269 -15.68 21.53 -10.86
C LEU A 269 -14.78 22.78 -10.85
N THR A 270 -15.35 23.95 -10.60
CA THR A 270 -14.60 25.20 -10.49
C THR A 270 -14.39 25.56 -9.03
N PHE A 271 -13.13 25.56 -8.60
CA PHE A 271 -12.76 25.85 -7.21
C PHE A 271 -11.98 27.16 -7.13
N GLU A 272 -12.20 27.89 -6.04
CA GLU A 272 -11.40 29.06 -5.68
C GLU A 272 -10.06 28.57 -5.10
N CYS A 273 -8.97 29.05 -5.68
CA CYS A 273 -7.61 28.70 -5.30
C CYS A 273 -7.07 29.69 -4.26
N LEU A 274 -5.93 29.35 -3.64
CA LEU A 274 -5.31 30.17 -2.59
C LEU A 274 -4.87 31.58 -3.06
N ASP A 275 -4.73 31.78 -4.37
CA ASP A 275 -4.45 33.07 -4.98
C ASP A 275 -5.71 33.89 -5.30
N GLY A 276 -6.89 33.39 -4.93
CA GLY A 276 -8.19 34.01 -5.19
C GLY A 276 -8.72 33.79 -6.60
N GLU A 277 -7.99 33.11 -7.47
CA GLU A 277 -8.50 32.78 -8.82
C GLU A 277 -9.38 31.54 -8.79
N LYS A 278 -10.47 31.59 -9.55
CA LYS A 278 -11.34 30.44 -9.78
C LYS A 278 -10.85 29.67 -11.00
N ARG A 279 -10.57 28.39 -10.82
CA ARG A 279 -10.06 27.51 -11.89
C ARG A 279 -10.93 26.29 -12.05
N LEU A 280 -11.05 25.82 -13.28
CA LEU A 280 -11.72 24.57 -13.61
C LEU A 280 -10.76 23.39 -13.41
N PHE A 281 -11.18 22.41 -12.62
CA PHE A 281 -10.39 21.23 -12.28
C PHE A 281 -10.84 20.04 -13.13
N SER A 282 -10.34 19.99 -14.36
CA SER A 282 -10.70 18.95 -15.33
C SER A 282 -9.99 17.62 -15.10
N TRP A 283 -8.77 17.61 -14.54
CA TRP A 283 -8.03 16.38 -14.30
C TRP A 283 -8.51 15.67 -13.04
N HIS A 284 -8.62 14.35 -13.12
CA HIS A 284 -8.96 13.53 -11.97
C HIS A 284 -8.23 12.19 -11.93
N ILE A 285 -8.12 11.65 -10.71
CA ILE A 285 -7.71 10.28 -10.41
C ILE A 285 -8.90 9.55 -9.78
N ARG A 286 -9.16 8.33 -10.23
CA ARG A 286 -10.18 7.45 -9.63
C ARG A 286 -9.60 6.74 -8.42
N MET A 287 -10.39 6.57 -7.38
CA MET A 287 -10.02 5.80 -6.19
C MET A 287 -11.11 4.79 -5.88
N THR A 288 -10.69 3.59 -5.51
CA THR A 288 -11.57 2.46 -5.18
C THR A 288 -11.27 1.99 -3.74
N PRO A 289 -12.23 1.45 -2.98
CA PRO A 289 -13.62 1.16 -3.36
C PRO A 289 -14.49 2.42 -3.53
N GLY A 290 -15.54 2.29 -4.33
CA GLY A 290 -16.55 3.34 -4.58
C GLY A 290 -16.18 4.37 -5.65
N ALA A 291 -17.05 5.37 -5.80
CA ALA A 291 -17.00 6.40 -6.84
C ALA A 291 -16.03 7.55 -6.55
N TRP A 292 -14.95 7.34 -5.79
CA TRP A 292 -14.12 8.44 -5.31
C TRP A 292 -13.28 9.08 -6.41
N ARG A 293 -13.14 10.42 -6.33
CA ARG A 293 -12.39 11.25 -7.25
C ARG A 293 -11.49 12.20 -6.48
N LEU A 294 -10.23 12.24 -6.90
CA LEU A 294 -9.30 13.32 -6.57
C LEU A 294 -9.21 14.21 -7.81
N HIS A 295 -9.74 15.44 -7.74
CA HIS A 295 -9.59 16.42 -8.82
C HIS A 295 -8.44 17.38 -8.54
N PHE A 296 -7.66 17.65 -9.58
CA PHE A 296 -6.49 18.51 -9.50
C PHE A 296 -6.32 19.40 -10.75
N HIS A 297 -5.49 20.43 -10.60
CA HIS A 297 -5.13 21.39 -11.64
C HIS A 297 -3.61 21.56 -11.68
N PRO A 298 -2.92 21.09 -12.75
CA PRO A 298 -1.49 21.36 -12.93
C PRO A 298 -1.25 22.84 -13.24
N LEU A 299 -0.81 23.61 -12.23
CA LEU A 299 -0.68 25.06 -12.36
C LEU A 299 0.54 25.43 -13.21
N LYS A 300 1.71 24.89 -12.85
CA LYS A 300 3.00 25.11 -13.49
C LYS A 300 3.98 24.04 -13.02
N PRO A 301 5.15 23.88 -13.67
CA PRO A 301 6.21 23.01 -13.16
C PRO A 301 6.41 23.19 -11.65
N THR A 302 6.57 22.07 -10.96
CA THR A 302 6.69 21.94 -9.50
C THR A 302 5.47 22.31 -8.66
N LYS A 303 4.31 22.62 -9.28
CA LYS A 303 3.08 22.97 -8.57
C LYS A 303 1.82 22.38 -9.18
N ILE A 304 1.10 21.60 -8.38
CA ILE A 304 -0.24 21.08 -8.66
C ILE A 304 -1.20 21.53 -7.56
N ILE A 305 -2.40 21.95 -7.94
CA ILE A 305 -3.46 22.35 -7.00
C ILE A 305 -4.47 21.21 -6.88
N ILE A 306 -4.90 20.87 -5.67
CA ILE A 306 -5.92 19.89 -5.34
C ILE A 306 -7.21 20.63 -4.98
N GLY A 307 -8.27 20.39 -5.75
CA GLY A 307 -9.54 21.09 -5.60
C GLY A 307 -10.61 20.25 -4.90
N TYR A 308 -10.53 18.92 -5.02
CA TYR A 308 -11.57 18.02 -4.57
C TYR A 308 -11.02 16.63 -4.24
N ILE A 309 -11.46 16.06 -3.11
CA ILE A 309 -11.23 14.68 -2.69
C ILE A 309 -12.51 14.14 -2.06
N ARG A 310 -13.39 13.54 -2.87
CA ARG A 310 -14.63 12.92 -2.37
C ARG A 310 -15.22 11.95 -3.39
N VAL A 311 -16.36 11.33 -3.04
CA VAL A 311 -17.23 10.68 -4.02
C VAL A 311 -17.54 11.61 -5.19
N LYS A 312 -17.67 11.06 -6.39
CA LYS A 312 -17.94 11.77 -7.63
C LYS A 312 -19.06 12.81 -7.47
N ILE A 313 -18.83 14.01 -7.98
CA ILE A 313 -19.82 15.10 -8.05
C ILE A 313 -21.01 14.64 -8.92
N GLN A 314 -22.22 14.77 -8.38
CA GLN A 314 -23.48 14.33 -9.01
C GLN A 314 -24.36 15.48 -9.44
#